data_AF-A0A453FMV3-F1
#
_entry.id   AF-A0A453FMV3-F1
#
_cell.length_a   1.000
_cell.length_b   1.000
_cell.length_c   1.000
_cell.angle_alpha   90.00
_cell.angle_beta   90.00
_cell.angle_gamma   90.00
#
_symmetry.space_group_name_H-M   'P 1'
#
loop_
_entity.id
_entity.type
_entity.pdbx_description
1 polymer ?
#
loop_
_entity_poly.entity_id
_entity_poly.type
_entity_poly.pdbx_seq_one_letter_code
_entity_poly.pdbx_strand_id
1 'polypeptide(L)'
;MRFERVTRELKVTRLFSTLMEELKVIGISYHDNRPRYPPAEVMVPAAQGDRSPVLLLMGGGMGAGKSTVIKEIMKEMFWSGAAANAVVVEADAFKEADVIYQAINSRGHHNDMLQTAELVHQSSTDAAASVLVTALNEGRDVIMDGTLSWEPFVLQTVAMAREVHQQRYRMGAGYKVAADGTTTEQYWEAVEEEEGVGPNCRMKPYRIELVGVICDAYLAVIRGIRRAIICGRAVRVTSQLRSHKRFASAFRRYCDLVDNARLYSTNAVGGPKLIAWKDGGSRLLVDVEDIQLLDRVSGINEEANCVHELYQNGHPTGGAGSVWEDLVTSPERASIQREL
;
A
#
# COMPACT_ATOMS: atom_id res chain seq x y z
N MET A 1 20.51 3.98 -24.42
CA MET A 1 21.90 3.47 -24.24
C MET A 1 22.32 3.19 -22.79
N ARG A 2 22.34 4.17 -21.86
CA ARG A 2 22.81 3.92 -20.47
C ARG A 2 21.91 2.97 -19.66
N PHE A 3 20.61 3.26 -19.59
CA PHE A 3 19.63 2.44 -18.86
C PHE A 3 19.55 1.01 -19.41
N GLU A 4 19.54 0.86 -20.73
CA GLU A 4 19.51 -0.45 -21.40
C GLU A 4 20.72 -1.32 -21.05
N ARG A 5 21.90 -0.71 -20.97
CA ARG A 5 23.13 -1.42 -20.59
C ARG A 5 23.08 -1.94 -19.15
N VAL A 6 22.75 -1.06 -18.20
CA VAL A 6 22.64 -1.44 -16.77
C VAL A 6 21.55 -2.49 -16.57
N THR A 7 20.41 -2.35 -17.25
CA THR A 7 19.29 -3.30 -17.18
C THR A 7 19.68 -4.67 -17.73
N ARG A 8 20.46 -4.72 -18.82
CA ARG A 8 20.94 -5.97 -19.41
C ARG A 8 21.98 -6.66 -18.53
N GLU A 9 22.91 -5.90 -17.97
CA GLU A 9 24.01 -6.42 -17.13
C GLU A 9 23.48 -6.95 -15.77
N LEU A 10 22.48 -6.31 -15.18
CA LEU A 10 21.97 -6.66 -13.85
C LEU A 10 20.74 -7.59 -13.86
N LYS A 11 20.25 -8.03 -15.04
CA LYS A 11 18.99 -8.76 -15.16
C LYS A 11 18.91 -10.01 -14.29
N VAL A 12 19.96 -10.83 -14.30
CA VAL A 12 20.01 -12.08 -13.52
C VAL A 12 20.16 -11.77 -12.03
N THR A 13 21.08 -10.87 -11.67
CA THR A 13 21.30 -10.42 -10.29
C THR A 13 20.02 -9.87 -9.67
N ARG A 14 19.24 -9.08 -10.43
CA ARG A 14 17.95 -8.53 -10.02
C ARG A 14 16.93 -9.61 -9.69
N LEU A 15 16.83 -10.68 -10.49
CA LEU A 15 15.90 -11.78 -10.21
C LEU A 15 16.25 -12.47 -8.89
N PHE A 16 17.52 -12.83 -8.69
CA PHE A 16 17.97 -13.45 -7.45
C PHE A 16 17.81 -12.54 -6.23
N SER A 17 18.15 -11.24 -6.36
CA SER A 17 17.99 -10.29 -5.26
C SER A 17 16.52 -10.11 -4.88
N THR A 18 15.63 -10.00 -5.87
CA THR A 18 14.18 -9.85 -5.64
C THR A 18 13.64 -11.07 -4.90
N LEU A 19 13.96 -12.29 -5.36
CA LEU A 19 13.55 -13.52 -4.67
C LEU A 19 14.10 -13.60 -3.24
N MET A 20 15.34 -13.17 -3.00
CA MET A 20 15.90 -13.12 -1.65
C MET A 20 15.14 -12.14 -0.74
N GLU A 21 14.75 -10.98 -1.27
CA GLU A 21 13.92 -10.03 -0.51
C GLU A 21 12.52 -10.58 -0.24
N GLU A 22 11.89 -11.25 -1.22
CA GLU A 22 10.60 -11.92 -1.00
C GLU A 22 10.69 -12.97 0.12
N LEU A 23 11.71 -13.82 0.10
CA LEU A 23 11.94 -14.84 1.15
C LEU A 23 12.19 -14.22 2.53
N LYS A 24 12.94 -13.11 2.60
CA LYS A 24 13.17 -12.37 3.84
C LYS A 24 11.87 -11.81 4.42
N VAL A 25 11.01 -11.24 3.57
CA VAL A 25 9.73 -10.66 3.99
C VAL A 25 8.77 -11.75 4.49
N ILE A 26 8.76 -12.92 3.85
CA ILE A 26 7.95 -14.07 4.31
C ILE A 26 8.49 -14.66 5.62
N GLY A 27 9.81 -14.51 5.86
CA GLY A 27 10.50 -15.03 7.04
C GLY A 27 11.02 -16.45 6.88
N ILE A 28 11.25 -16.91 5.63
CA ILE A 28 11.88 -18.20 5.35
C ILE A 28 13.38 -18.06 5.60
N SER A 29 13.78 -18.13 6.88
CA SER A 29 15.20 -18.26 7.21
C SER A 29 15.63 -19.68 6.82
N TYR A 30 16.69 -19.81 6.02
CA TYR A 30 17.41 -21.08 5.81
C TYR A 30 17.95 -21.53 7.17
N HIS A 31 17.15 -22.26 7.93
CA HIS A 31 17.65 -22.95 9.10
C HIS A 31 18.51 -24.10 8.60
N ASP A 32 19.78 -24.07 9.01
CA ASP A 32 20.83 -25.07 8.84
C ASP A 32 20.35 -26.48 8.50
N ASN A 33 21.03 -27.10 7.53
CA ASN A 33 21.00 -28.53 7.23
C ASN A 33 21.19 -29.39 8.49
N ARG A 34 20.09 -29.68 9.20
CA ARG A 34 20.01 -30.80 10.14
C ARG A 34 18.83 -31.70 9.80
N PRO A 35 19.02 -33.02 9.86
CA PRO A 35 18.03 -33.97 9.38
C PRO A 35 16.72 -33.88 10.16
N ARG A 36 15.63 -34.04 9.42
CA ARG A 36 14.23 -34.00 9.86
C ARG A 36 14.01 -34.84 11.12
N TYR A 37 13.86 -34.15 12.25
CA TYR A 37 12.91 -34.54 13.28
C TYR A 37 11.69 -33.62 13.12
N PRO A 38 10.46 -34.10 13.39
CA PRO A 38 9.25 -33.32 13.14
C PRO A 38 9.41 -31.97 13.85
N PRO A 39 9.27 -30.83 13.14
CA PRO A 39 9.48 -29.54 13.77
C PRO A 39 8.48 -29.44 14.91
N ALA A 40 8.98 -29.33 16.13
CA ALA A 40 8.21 -28.76 17.21
C ALA A 40 7.65 -27.45 16.64
N GLU A 41 6.33 -27.38 16.58
CA GLU A 41 5.56 -26.22 16.16
C GLU A 41 6.31 -24.97 16.60
N VAL A 42 6.71 -24.13 15.65
CA VAL A 42 7.11 -22.75 15.95
C VAL A 42 5.98 -22.24 16.81
N MET A 43 6.24 -22.10 18.12
CA MET A 43 5.20 -21.81 19.11
C MET A 43 4.75 -20.37 18.87
N VAL A 44 3.86 -20.21 17.89
CA VAL A 44 2.97 -19.06 17.80
C VAL A 44 2.25 -19.04 19.15
N PRO A 45 2.27 -17.92 19.88
CA PRO A 45 1.58 -17.84 21.17
C PRO A 45 0.17 -18.43 21.02
N ALA A 46 -0.26 -19.31 21.92
CA ALA A 46 -1.51 -20.05 21.80
C ALA A 46 -2.75 -19.14 21.54
N ALA A 47 -2.66 -17.86 21.88
CA ALA A 47 -3.66 -16.83 21.60
C ALA A 47 -3.78 -16.43 20.11
N GLN A 48 -2.76 -16.67 19.28
CA GLN A 48 -2.76 -16.35 17.84
C GLN A 48 -3.19 -17.53 16.97
N GLY A 49 -2.99 -18.77 17.42
CA GLY A 49 -3.37 -19.97 16.66
C GLY A 49 -4.89 -20.24 16.60
N ASP A 50 -5.67 -19.66 17.51
CA ASP A 50 -7.11 -19.92 17.62
C ASP A 50 -8.00 -18.77 17.10
N ARG A 51 -7.41 -17.75 16.48
CA ARG A 51 -8.16 -16.64 15.86
C ARG A 51 -8.10 -16.68 14.35
N SER A 52 -9.05 -16.01 13.70
CA SER A 52 -8.94 -15.71 12.26
C SER A 52 -7.68 -14.87 11.98
N PRO A 53 -6.95 -15.17 10.89
CA PRO A 53 -5.87 -14.32 10.43
C PRO A 53 -6.44 -12.97 9.94
N VAL A 54 -5.63 -11.91 10.01
CA VAL A 54 -6.06 -10.56 9.66
C VAL A 54 -5.33 -10.06 8.42
N LEU A 55 -6.09 -9.58 7.43
CA LEU A 55 -5.59 -8.82 6.29
C LEU A 55 -5.91 -7.34 6.52
N LEU A 56 -4.88 -6.53 6.82
CA LEU A 56 -4.98 -5.09 6.93
C LEU A 56 -4.62 -4.44 5.60
N LEU A 57 -5.61 -3.88 4.92
CA LEU A 57 -5.46 -3.10 3.70
C LEU A 57 -5.26 -1.62 4.07
N MET A 58 -4.04 -1.11 3.89
CA MET A 58 -3.76 0.32 4.04
C MET A 58 -3.92 1.00 2.67
N GLY A 59 -4.80 1.98 2.60
CA GLY A 59 -5.11 2.74 1.39
C GLY A 59 -4.94 4.24 1.58
N GLY A 60 -4.70 4.95 0.48
CA GLY A 60 -4.50 6.39 0.52
C GLY A 60 -3.53 6.84 -0.56
N GLY A 61 -3.80 8.03 -1.12
CA GLY A 61 -2.97 8.60 -2.16
C GLY A 61 -1.51 8.76 -1.77
N MET A 62 -0.63 8.87 -2.76
CA MET A 62 0.80 9.09 -2.50
C MET A 62 0.99 10.40 -1.72
N GLY A 63 1.81 10.38 -0.66
CA GLY A 63 2.00 11.53 0.22
C GLY A 63 0.86 11.80 1.22
N ALA A 64 -0.15 10.91 1.33
CA ALA A 64 -1.25 11.08 2.28
C ALA A 64 -0.86 10.91 3.76
N GLY A 65 0.36 10.46 4.07
CA GLY A 65 0.80 10.23 5.46
C GLY A 65 0.45 8.84 6.03
N LYS A 66 0.30 7.82 5.16
CA LYS A 66 0.01 6.43 5.57
C LYS A 66 0.96 5.91 6.66
N SER A 67 2.26 6.14 6.51
CA SER A 67 3.27 5.69 7.47
C SER A 67 3.07 6.26 8.88
N THR A 68 2.48 7.46 9.00
CA THR A 68 2.15 8.06 10.31
C THR A 68 1.01 7.30 10.97
N VAL A 69 -0.03 6.96 10.21
CA VAL A 69 -1.18 6.18 10.70
C VAL A 69 -0.78 4.75 11.05
N ILE A 70 0.07 4.11 10.24
CA ILE A 70 0.61 2.77 10.52
C ILE A 70 1.32 2.76 11.88
N LYS A 71 2.17 3.76 12.17
CA LYS A 71 2.88 3.85 13.46
C LYS A 71 1.93 3.93 14.66
N GLU A 72 0.73 4.48 14.49
CA GLU A 72 -0.27 4.51 15.56
C GLU A 72 -1.01 3.18 15.68
N ILE A 73 -1.40 2.59 14.55
CA ILE A 73 -2.06 1.28 14.51
C ILE A 73 -1.15 0.19 15.10
N MET A 74 0.16 0.25 14.84
CA MET A 74 1.12 -0.71 15.42
C MET A 74 1.24 -0.62 16.94
N LYS A 75 0.78 0.48 17.56
CA LYS A 75 0.71 0.62 19.02
C LYS A 75 -0.56 0.03 19.61
N GLU A 76 -1.57 -0.30 18.79
CA GLU A 76 -2.80 -0.92 19.26
C GLU A 76 -2.51 -2.32 19.83
N MET A 77 -3.24 -2.72 20.87
CA MET A 77 -3.01 -3.95 21.62
C MET A 77 -2.93 -5.21 20.73
N PHE A 78 -3.72 -5.24 19.65
CA PHE A 78 -3.70 -6.32 18.69
C PHE A 78 -2.35 -6.39 17.94
N TRP A 79 -1.95 -5.29 17.30
CA TRP A 79 -0.75 -5.25 16.47
C TRP A 79 0.53 -5.23 17.30
N SER A 80 0.53 -4.73 18.54
CA SER A 80 1.71 -4.77 19.41
C SER A 80 2.20 -6.20 19.69
N GLY A 81 1.28 -7.19 19.67
CA GLY A 81 1.62 -8.61 19.79
C GLY A 81 1.73 -9.32 18.44
N ALA A 82 0.89 -8.98 17.46
CA ALA A 82 0.82 -9.68 16.19
C ALA A 82 1.85 -9.21 15.15
N ALA A 83 2.29 -7.94 15.20
CA ALA A 83 3.12 -7.33 14.17
C ALA A 83 4.48 -8.01 13.99
N ALA A 84 5.05 -8.62 15.05
CA ALA A 84 6.30 -9.36 14.95
C ALA A 84 6.22 -10.56 13.99
N ASN A 85 5.03 -11.13 13.82
CA ASN A 85 4.78 -12.30 12.96
C ASN A 85 3.97 -11.94 11.71
N ALA A 86 3.58 -10.67 11.53
CA ALA A 86 2.81 -10.22 10.39
C ALA A 86 3.73 -9.99 9.18
N VAL A 87 3.23 -10.33 7.99
CA VAL A 87 3.92 -10.07 6.73
C VAL A 87 3.54 -8.68 6.25
N VAL A 88 4.52 -7.77 6.16
CA VAL A 88 4.32 -6.42 5.63
C VAL A 88 4.63 -6.41 4.14
N VAL A 89 3.63 -6.11 3.32
CA VAL A 89 3.73 -6.05 1.86
C VAL A 89 3.72 -4.60 1.41
N GLU A 90 4.89 -4.09 1.02
CA GLU A 90 5.08 -2.72 0.50
C GLU A 90 5.88 -2.77 -0.81
N ALA A 91 5.24 -2.40 -1.93
CA ALA A 91 5.92 -2.40 -3.23
C ALA A 91 7.09 -1.41 -3.30
N ASP A 92 7.00 -0.28 -2.58
CA ASP A 92 8.09 0.71 -2.55
C ASP A 92 9.35 0.18 -1.86
N ALA A 93 9.25 -0.73 -0.89
CA ALA A 93 10.41 -1.38 -0.27
C ALA A 93 11.17 -2.25 -1.28
N PHE A 94 10.46 -2.99 -2.14
CA PHE A 94 11.08 -3.76 -3.23
C PHE A 94 11.75 -2.87 -4.28
N LYS A 95 11.20 -1.68 -4.55
CA LYS A 95 11.86 -0.70 -5.45
C LYS A 95 13.18 -0.23 -4.87
N GLU A 96 13.23 0.06 -3.57
CA GLU A 96 14.43 0.55 -2.91
C GLU A 96 15.53 -0.51 -2.79
N ALA A 97 15.14 -1.77 -2.67
CA ALA A 97 16.05 -2.91 -2.69
C ALA A 97 16.52 -3.31 -4.10
N ASP A 98 15.84 -2.84 -5.16
CA ASP A 98 16.17 -3.21 -6.54
C ASP A 98 17.57 -2.71 -6.92
N VAL A 99 18.44 -3.65 -7.32
CA VAL A 99 19.84 -3.38 -7.69
C VAL A 99 19.98 -2.39 -8.85
N ILE A 100 19.00 -2.33 -9.77
CA ILE A 100 18.98 -1.34 -10.86
C ILE A 100 18.65 0.03 -10.29
N TYR A 101 17.65 0.12 -9.40
CA TYR A 101 17.29 1.37 -8.74
C TYR A 101 18.47 1.94 -7.94
N GLN A 102 19.14 1.10 -7.14
CA GLN A 102 20.33 1.49 -6.38
C GLN A 102 21.50 1.90 -7.28
N ALA A 103 21.78 1.15 -8.36
CA ALA A 103 22.87 1.44 -9.29
C ALA A 103 22.69 2.76 -10.05
N ILE A 104 21.45 3.17 -10.31
CA ILE A 104 21.17 4.43 -11.01
C ILE A 104 21.12 5.58 -10.02
N ASN A 105 20.49 5.41 -8.86
CA ASN A 105 20.38 6.45 -7.83
C ASN A 105 21.76 6.82 -7.22
N SER A 106 22.64 5.83 -7.02
CA SER A 106 24.01 6.03 -6.51
C SER A 106 24.91 6.87 -7.43
N ARG A 107 24.53 7.05 -8.70
CA ARG A 107 25.32 7.84 -9.67
C ARG A 107 24.89 9.31 -9.76
N GLY A 108 23.98 9.78 -8.90
CA GLY A 108 23.75 11.20 -8.62
C GLY A 108 23.07 12.03 -9.71
N HIS A 109 22.43 11.43 -10.72
CA HIS A 109 21.70 12.19 -11.74
C HIS A 109 20.25 12.41 -11.34
N HIS A 110 19.96 13.56 -10.72
CA HIS A 110 18.61 13.89 -10.25
C HIS A 110 17.55 13.95 -11.37
N ASN A 111 17.95 14.22 -12.62
CA ASN A 111 17.05 14.27 -13.78
C ASN A 111 16.49 12.89 -14.17
N ASP A 112 17.15 11.81 -13.74
CA ASP A 112 16.85 10.43 -14.14
C ASP A 112 15.94 9.71 -13.13
N MET A 113 15.63 10.36 -12.00
CA MET A 113 14.96 9.78 -10.84
C MET A 113 13.56 9.22 -11.16
N LEU A 114 12.75 9.97 -11.91
CA LEU A 114 11.40 9.54 -12.32
C LEU A 114 11.46 8.34 -13.27
N GLN A 115 12.34 8.39 -14.28
CA GLN A 115 12.48 7.32 -15.27
C GLN A 115 12.99 6.02 -14.62
N THR A 116 13.87 6.14 -13.62
CA THR A 116 14.38 5.01 -12.84
C THR A 116 13.28 4.36 -12.01
N ALA A 117 12.46 5.15 -11.32
CA ALA A 117 11.36 4.65 -10.51
C ALA A 117 10.30 3.93 -11.37
N GLU A 118 10.05 4.41 -12.59
CA GLU A 118 9.13 3.78 -13.54
C GLU A 118 9.67 2.45 -14.08
N LEU A 119 10.98 2.36 -14.33
CA LEU A 119 11.61 1.14 -14.84
C LEU A 119 11.48 -0.06 -13.89
N VAL A 120 11.51 0.18 -12.58
CA VAL A 120 11.39 -0.87 -11.55
C VAL A 120 9.97 -1.04 -11.01
N HIS A 121 9.01 -0.28 -11.54
CA HIS A 121 7.64 -0.25 -11.00
C HIS A 121 6.92 -1.59 -11.16
N GLN A 122 7.01 -2.21 -12.34
CA GLN A 122 6.31 -3.47 -12.58
C GLN A 122 6.88 -4.60 -11.72
N SER A 123 8.21 -4.77 -11.69
CA SER A 123 8.84 -5.87 -10.94
C SER A 123 8.57 -5.79 -9.44
N SER A 124 8.58 -4.58 -8.88
CA SER A 124 8.30 -4.36 -7.45
C SER A 124 6.83 -4.63 -7.11
N THR A 125 5.93 -4.29 -8.03
CA THR A 125 4.50 -4.62 -7.90
C THR A 125 4.28 -6.13 -7.99
N ASP A 126 4.95 -6.80 -8.92
CA ASP A 126 4.86 -8.25 -9.07
C ASP A 126 5.43 -8.98 -7.85
N ALA A 127 6.58 -8.53 -7.31
CA ALA A 127 7.18 -9.08 -6.09
C ALA A 127 6.26 -8.90 -4.87
N ALA A 128 5.68 -7.72 -4.70
CA ALA A 128 4.70 -7.46 -3.65
C ALA A 128 3.46 -8.37 -3.78
N ALA A 129 2.96 -8.57 -5.00
CA ALA A 129 1.83 -9.46 -5.27
C ALA A 129 2.18 -10.94 -5.00
N SER A 130 3.40 -11.38 -5.33
CA SER A 130 3.94 -12.71 -5.02
C SER A 130 3.96 -12.98 -3.52
N VAL A 131 4.50 -12.05 -2.73
CA VAL A 131 4.50 -12.14 -1.26
C VAL A 131 3.08 -12.15 -0.71
N LEU A 132 2.20 -11.29 -1.23
CA LEU A 132 0.81 -11.20 -0.78
C LEU A 132 0.07 -12.53 -0.94
N VAL A 133 0.09 -13.12 -2.13
CA VAL A 133 -0.63 -14.38 -2.37
C VAL A 133 -0.03 -15.53 -1.57
N THR A 134 1.31 -15.55 -1.41
CA THR A 134 2.00 -16.57 -0.61
C THR A 134 1.61 -16.47 0.86
N ALA A 135 1.69 -15.27 1.45
CA ALA A 135 1.33 -15.05 2.85
C ALA A 135 -0.15 -15.34 3.13
N LEU A 136 -1.04 -14.98 2.19
CA LEU A 136 -2.47 -15.26 2.33
C LEU A 136 -2.78 -16.76 2.30
N ASN A 137 -2.17 -17.48 1.35
CA ASN A 137 -2.25 -18.94 1.26
C ASN A 137 -1.74 -19.67 2.51
N GLU A 138 -0.81 -19.07 3.25
CA GLU A 138 -0.24 -19.61 4.50
C GLU A 138 -1.03 -19.25 5.76
N GLY A 139 -2.07 -18.41 5.66
CA GLY A 139 -2.85 -18.02 6.84
C GLY A 139 -2.14 -17.02 7.75
N ARG A 140 -1.18 -16.26 7.23
CA ARG A 140 -0.42 -15.27 8.00
C ARG A 140 -1.24 -14.00 8.18
N ASP A 141 -1.00 -13.28 9.27
CA ASP A 141 -1.46 -11.88 9.34
C ASP A 141 -0.69 -11.07 8.29
N VAL A 142 -1.40 -10.28 7.50
CA VAL A 142 -0.80 -9.48 6.41
C VAL A 142 -1.16 -8.02 6.58
N ILE A 143 -0.17 -7.15 6.44
CA ILE A 143 -0.35 -5.71 6.33
C ILE A 143 0.07 -5.30 4.93
N MET A 144 -0.88 -4.91 4.11
CA MET A 144 -0.64 -4.48 2.73
C MET A 144 -0.63 -2.95 2.67
N ASP A 145 0.55 -2.35 2.50
CA ASP A 145 0.71 -0.91 2.28
C ASP A 145 0.66 -0.58 0.78
N GLY A 146 -0.48 -0.04 0.36
CA GLY A 146 -0.73 0.35 -1.02
C GLY A 146 -1.43 1.69 -1.15
N THR A 147 -1.64 2.12 -2.40
CA THR A 147 -2.54 3.26 -2.65
C THR A 147 -4.00 2.85 -2.65
N LEU A 148 -4.29 1.58 -2.96
CA LEU A 148 -5.63 1.04 -3.24
C LEU A 148 -6.39 1.88 -4.29
N SER A 149 -5.64 2.50 -5.21
CA SER A 149 -6.17 3.38 -6.26
C SER A 149 -6.67 2.63 -7.49
N TRP A 150 -6.41 1.34 -7.60
CA TRP A 150 -6.87 0.50 -8.70
C TRP A 150 -7.91 -0.49 -8.21
N GLU A 151 -9.18 -0.16 -8.44
CA GLU A 151 -10.31 -0.86 -7.85
C GLU A 151 -10.40 -2.35 -8.22
N PRO A 152 -10.25 -2.77 -9.50
CA PRO A 152 -10.35 -4.18 -9.86
C PRO A 152 -9.37 -5.07 -9.09
N PHE A 153 -8.16 -4.57 -8.85
CA PHE A 153 -7.16 -5.28 -8.03
C PHE A 153 -7.65 -5.45 -6.59
N VAL A 154 -8.18 -4.40 -5.96
CA VAL A 154 -8.70 -4.48 -4.58
C VAL A 154 -9.87 -5.45 -4.48
N LEU A 155 -10.81 -5.40 -5.44
CA LEU A 155 -11.96 -6.31 -5.48
C LEU A 155 -11.51 -7.77 -5.57
N GLN A 156 -10.60 -8.08 -6.50
CA GLN A 156 -10.08 -9.42 -6.68
C GLN A 156 -9.26 -9.89 -5.47
N THR A 157 -8.47 -9.00 -4.84
CA THR A 157 -7.70 -9.33 -3.63
C THR A 157 -8.61 -9.64 -2.45
N VAL A 158 -9.68 -8.88 -2.25
CA VAL A 158 -10.65 -9.16 -1.19
C VAL A 158 -11.35 -10.49 -1.45
N ALA A 159 -11.81 -10.74 -2.68
CA ALA A 159 -12.43 -12.02 -3.05
C ALA A 159 -11.48 -13.21 -2.79
N MET A 160 -10.23 -13.11 -3.25
CA MET A 160 -9.20 -14.11 -2.97
C MET A 160 -9.01 -14.33 -1.47
N ALA A 161 -8.85 -13.27 -0.68
CA ALA A 161 -8.64 -13.38 0.77
C ALA A 161 -9.83 -14.03 1.50
N ARG A 162 -11.06 -13.86 0.99
CA ARG A 162 -12.25 -14.55 1.52
C ARG A 162 -12.25 -16.03 1.19
N GLU A 163 -11.73 -16.44 0.04
CA GLU A 163 -11.78 -17.81 -0.46
C GLU A 163 -10.51 -18.63 -0.18
N VAL A 164 -9.40 -17.99 0.22
CA VAL A 164 -8.09 -18.65 0.38
C VAL A 164 -8.07 -19.76 1.44
N HIS A 165 -9.05 -19.77 2.35
CA HIS A 165 -9.26 -20.85 3.33
C HIS A 165 -9.86 -22.13 2.73
N GLN A 166 -10.45 -22.05 1.53
CA GLN A 166 -11.06 -23.16 0.80
C GLN A 166 -10.18 -23.65 -0.35
N GLN A 167 -9.47 -22.74 -1.02
CA GLN A 167 -8.63 -23.07 -2.17
C GLN A 167 -7.37 -22.21 -2.23
N ARG A 168 -6.31 -22.73 -2.87
CA ARG A 168 -5.05 -22.00 -3.07
C ARG A 168 -5.14 -21.09 -4.28
N TYR A 169 -4.39 -19.98 -4.24
CA TYR A 169 -4.27 -19.05 -5.37
C TYR A 169 -2.83 -18.89 -5.81
N ARG A 170 -2.65 -18.46 -7.05
CA ARG A 170 -1.38 -17.96 -7.60
C ARG A 170 -1.60 -16.62 -8.28
N MET A 171 -0.50 -15.93 -8.58
CA MET A 171 -0.56 -14.72 -9.40
C MET A 171 -1.14 -15.03 -10.78
N GLY A 172 -2.11 -14.24 -11.20
CA GLY A 172 -2.68 -14.26 -12.54
C GLY A 172 -1.88 -13.43 -13.53
N ALA A 173 -2.40 -13.31 -14.75
CA ALA A 173 -1.76 -12.56 -15.83
C ALA A 173 -1.59 -11.05 -15.57
N GLY A 174 -2.26 -10.49 -14.58
CA GLY A 174 -2.33 -9.06 -14.27
C GLY A 174 -3.22 -8.29 -15.24
N TYR A 175 -2.92 -7.00 -15.42
CA TYR A 175 -3.53 -6.16 -16.43
C TYR A 175 -2.71 -6.19 -17.72
N LYS A 176 -3.30 -6.67 -18.82
CA LYS A 176 -2.66 -6.73 -20.14
C LYS A 176 -3.62 -6.24 -21.21
N VAL A 177 -3.09 -5.46 -22.14
CA VAL A 177 -3.80 -5.04 -23.36
C VAL A 177 -3.13 -5.75 -24.52
N ALA A 178 -3.88 -6.62 -25.20
CA ALA A 178 -3.40 -7.33 -26.38
C ALA A 178 -3.37 -6.40 -27.62
N ALA A 179 -2.65 -6.81 -28.66
CA ALA A 179 -2.46 -6.01 -29.88
C ALA A 179 -3.76 -5.73 -30.64
N ASP A 180 -4.79 -6.55 -30.43
CA ASP A 180 -6.15 -6.40 -30.95
C ASP A 180 -7.03 -5.44 -30.11
N GLY A 181 -6.49 -4.88 -29.01
CA GLY A 181 -7.21 -4.02 -28.08
C GLY A 181 -7.98 -4.77 -26.97
N THR A 182 -7.96 -6.11 -26.97
CA THR A 182 -8.61 -6.90 -25.92
C THR A 182 -7.88 -6.69 -24.59
N THR A 183 -8.61 -6.35 -23.54
CA THR A 183 -8.06 -6.13 -22.20
C THR A 183 -8.32 -7.35 -21.32
N THR A 184 -7.26 -7.97 -20.80
CA THR A 184 -7.32 -9.02 -19.79
C THR A 184 -6.94 -8.41 -18.44
N GLU A 185 -7.77 -8.60 -17.43
CA GLU A 185 -7.54 -8.09 -16.08
C GLU A 185 -7.81 -9.18 -15.04
N GLN A 186 -6.78 -9.97 -14.75
CA GLN A 186 -6.86 -11.10 -13.82
C GLN A 186 -5.62 -11.13 -12.94
N TYR A 187 -5.76 -10.70 -11.69
CA TYR A 187 -4.66 -10.60 -10.74
C TYR A 187 -4.40 -11.91 -9.98
N TRP A 188 -5.45 -12.70 -9.77
CA TRP A 188 -5.39 -13.94 -9.00
C TRP A 188 -6.04 -15.08 -9.77
N GLU A 189 -5.42 -16.25 -9.72
CA GLU A 189 -5.90 -17.48 -10.35
C GLU A 189 -6.00 -18.57 -9.28
N ALA A 190 -7.17 -19.20 -9.15
CA ALA A 190 -7.33 -20.37 -8.30
C ALA A 190 -6.49 -21.52 -8.86
N VAL A 191 -5.88 -22.30 -7.97
CA VAL A 191 -5.08 -23.47 -8.32
C VAL A 191 -5.90 -24.72 -8.02
N GLU A 192 -6.13 -25.54 -9.04
CA GLU A 192 -6.74 -26.87 -8.85
C GLU A 192 -5.84 -27.70 -7.93
N GLU A 193 -6.42 -28.33 -6.91
CA GLU A 193 -5.67 -29.12 -5.94
C GLU A 193 -4.96 -30.28 -6.66
N GLU A 194 -3.62 -30.32 -6.61
CA GLU A 194 -2.89 -31.55 -6.90
C GLU A 194 -3.26 -32.60 -5.84
N GLU A 195 -3.64 -33.81 -6.27
CA GLU A 195 -3.97 -34.94 -5.41
C GLU A 195 -2.86 -35.18 -4.35
N GLY A 196 -3.06 -34.66 -3.13
CA GLY A 196 -2.14 -34.88 -2.00
C GLY A 196 -1.96 -33.70 -1.04
N VAL A 197 -2.27 -32.47 -1.46
CA VAL A 197 -2.33 -31.30 -0.55
C VAL A 197 -3.80 -30.92 -0.41
N GLY A 198 -4.53 -31.68 0.41
CA GLY A 198 -5.93 -31.36 0.70
C GLY A 198 -6.10 -29.93 1.23
N PRO A 199 -7.35 -29.42 1.25
CA PRO A 199 -7.63 -28.08 1.73
C PRO A 199 -6.95 -27.88 3.07
N ASN A 200 -6.42 -26.69 3.32
CA ASN A 200 -5.77 -26.35 4.57
C ASN A 200 -6.86 -26.29 5.66
N CYS A 201 -7.43 -27.45 6.04
CA CYS A 201 -8.65 -27.68 6.84
C CYS A 201 -8.57 -27.08 8.26
N ARG A 202 -7.46 -26.42 8.58
CA ARG A 202 -7.20 -25.72 9.83
C ARG A 202 -7.28 -24.20 9.71
N MET A 203 -7.24 -23.64 8.50
CA MET A 203 -7.18 -22.19 8.31
C MET A 203 -8.58 -21.58 8.43
N LYS A 204 -8.74 -20.66 9.38
CA LYS A 204 -9.98 -19.89 9.55
C LYS A 204 -10.09 -18.81 8.45
N PRO A 205 -11.31 -18.39 8.06
CA PRO A 205 -11.49 -17.29 7.12
C PRO A 205 -10.82 -16.01 7.62
N TYR A 206 -10.25 -15.22 6.70
CA TYR A 206 -9.63 -13.95 7.03
C TYR A 206 -10.65 -12.92 7.54
N ARG A 207 -10.26 -12.20 8.59
CA ARG A 207 -10.86 -10.90 8.92
C ARG A 207 -10.14 -9.83 8.11
N ILE A 208 -10.88 -9.03 7.36
CA ILE A 208 -10.33 -8.00 6.48
C ILE A 208 -10.62 -6.63 7.08
N GLU A 209 -9.57 -5.86 7.30
CA GLU A 209 -9.63 -4.51 7.85
C GLU A 209 -9.12 -3.51 6.81
N LEU A 210 -9.85 -2.42 6.59
CA LEU A 210 -9.44 -1.32 5.73
C LEU A 210 -9.06 -0.11 6.57
N VAL A 211 -7.89 0.45 6.33
CA VAL A 211 -7.49 1.74 6.87
C VAL A 211 -7.19 2.67 5.71
N GLY A 212 -8.08 3.62 5.50
CA GLY A 212 -7.90 4.72 4.58
C GLY A 212 -7.19 5.89 5.22
N VAL A 213 -6.34 6.55 4.46
CA VAL A 213 -5.69 7.81 4.84
C VAL A 213 -5.91 8.83 3.74
N ILE A 214 -6.49 9.97 4.13
CA ILE A 214 -6.76 11.08 3.24
C ILE A 214 -6.07 12.35 3.74
N CYS A 215 -5.69 13.19 2.80
CA CYS A 215 -5.31 14.56 3.08
C CYS A 215 -5.72 15.44 1.91
N ASP A 216 -5.60 16.75 2.08
CA ASP A 216 -5.72 17.69 0.97
C ASP A 216 -4.71 17.36 -0.14
N ALA A 217 -5.14 17.41 -1.39
CA ALA A 217 -4.33 17.02 -2.53
C ALA A 217 -3.13 17.96 -2.76
N TYR A 218 -3.28 19.25 -2.45
CA TYR A 218 -2.18 20.20 -2.52
C TYR A 218 -1.12 19.91 -1.44
N LEU A 219 -1.56 19.64 -0.21
CA LEU A 219 -0.67 19.19 0.87
C LEU A 219 0.08 17.90 0.51
N ALA A 220 -0.58 16.94 -0.14
CA ALA A 220 0.06 15.72 -0.61
C ALA A 220 1.19 16.01 -1.61
N VAL A 221 0.95 16.92 -2.57
CA VAL A 221 1.95 17.31 -3.58
C VAL A 221 3.16 17.96 -2.92
N ILE A 222 2.96 18.86 -1.94
CA ILE A 222 4.06 19.45 -1.16
C ILE A 222 4.89 18.36 -0.47
N ARG A 223 4.22 17.42 0.21
CA ARG A 223 4.89 16.28 0.86
C ARG A 223 5.67 15.43 -0.14
N GLY A 224 5.13 15.23 -1.33
CA GLY A 224 5.77 14.53 -2.45
C GLY A 224 7.06 15.24 -2.91
N ILE A 225 7.00 16.55 -3.14
CA ILE A 225 8.16 17.38 -3.53
C ILE A 225 9.23 17.34 -2.43
N ARG A 226 8.84 17.52 -1.16
CA ARG A 226 9.77 17.46 -0.04
C ARG A 226 10.46 16.10 0.06
N ARG A 227 9.71 15.01 -0.09
CA ARG A 227 10.27 13.65 -0.10
C ARG A 227 11.23 13.44 -1.27
N ALA A 228 10.96 14.04 -2.43
CA ALA A 228 11.89 14.02 -3.57
C ALA A 228 13.21 14.71 -3.23
N ILE A 229 13.17 15.85 -2.54
CA ILE A 229 14.36 16.60 -2.13
C ILE A 229 15.17 15.86 -1.06
N ILE A 230 14.50 15.35 -0.01
CA ILE A 230 15.17 14.75 1.14
C ILE A 230 15.64 13.32 0.86
N CYS A 231 14.78 12.51 0.27
CA CYS A 231 15.00 11.06 0.11
C CYS A 231 15.38 10.67 -1.31
N GLY A 232 15.40 11.60 -2.27
CA GLY A 232 15.60 11.27 -3.68
C GLY A 232 14.48 10.43 -4.29
N ARG A 233 13.25 10.54 -3.78
CA ARG A 233 12.08 9.80 -4.28
C ARG A 233 11.03 10.73 -4.90
N ALA A 234 11.18 10.99 -6.20
CA ALA A 234 10.21 11.76 -6.97
C ALA A 234 9.04 10.89 -7.45
N VAL A 235 7.86 11.49 -7.47
CA VAL A 235 6.64 10.93 -8.04
C VAL A 235 6.04 11.98 -8.96
N ARG A 236 5.54 11.58 -10.14
CA ARG A 236 4.82 12.50 -11.01
C ARG A 236 3.57 13.03 -10.31
N VAL A 237 3.38 14.35 -10.35
CA VAL A 237 2.22 15.01 -9.73
C VAL A 237 0.90 14.43 -10.25
N THR A 238 0.78 14.21 -11.56
CA THR A 238 -0.42 13.60 -12.16
C THR A 238 -0.71 12.21 -11.59
N SER A 239 0.31 11.34 -11.47
CA SER A 239 0.16 10.02 -10.83
C SER A 239 -0.24 10.14 -9.35
N GLN A 240 0.29 11.13 -8.65
CA GLN A 240 -0.07 11.42 -7.26
C GLN A 240 -1.54 11.83 -7.14
N LEU A 241 -1.98 12.84 -7.90
CA LEU A 241 -3.38 13.29 -7.92
C LEU A 241 -4.33 12.16 -8.32
N ARG A 242 -4.01 11.41 -9.38
CA ARG A 242 -4.79 10.25 -9.82
C ARG A 242 -4.95 9.21 -8.70
N SER A 243 -3.89 8.94 -7.92
CA SER A 243 -3.97 8.00 -6.79
C SER A 243 -4.94 8.46 -5.69
N HIS A 244 -4.93 9.76 -5.37
CA HIS A 244 -5.87 10.36 -4.41
C HIS A 244 -7.31 10.29 -4.92
N LYS A 245 -7.54 10.73 -6.16
CA LYS A 245 -8.86 10.76 -6.79
C LYS A 245 -9.51 9.39 -6.83
N ARG A 246 -8.77 8.38 -7.29
CA ARG A 246 -9.30 7.02 -7.45
C ARG A 246 -9.55 6.35 -6.10
N PHE A 247 -8.64 6.49 -5.14
CA PHE A 247 -8.86 5.97 -3.80
C PHE A 247 -10.09 6.60 -3.13
N ALA A 248 -10.20 7.93 -3.16
CA ALA A 248 -11.33 8.65 -2.58
C ALA A 248 -12.67 8.24 -3.22
N SER A 249 -12.69 8.11 -4.56
CA SER A 249 -13.86 7.68 -5.32
C SER A 249 -14.32 6.24 -5.01
N ALA A 250 -13.41 5.36 -4.59
CA ALA A 250 -13.68 3.95 -4.34
C ALA A 250 -13.85 3.60 -2.85
N PHE A 251 -13.40 4.46 -1.93
CA PHE A 251 -13.36 4.18 -0.49
C PHE A 251 -14.70 3.67 0.08
N ARG A 252 -15.82 4.30 -0.29
CA ARG A 252 -17.15 3.87 0.18
C ARG A 252 -17.48 2.46 -0.27
N ARG A 253 -17.18 2.10 -1.53
CA ARG A 253 -17.38 0.73 -2.04
C ARG A 253 -16.48 -0.27 -1.35
N TYR A 254 -15.23 0.10 -1.05
CA TYR A 254 -14.33 -0.77 -0.29
C TYR A 254 -14.85 -1.04 1.13
N CYS A 255 -15.49 -0.06 1.76
CA CYS A 255 -16.10 -0.26 3.08
C CYS A 255 -17.16 -1.37 3.07
N ASP A 256 -17.85 -1.62 1.95
CA ASP A 256 -18.87 -2.66 1.86
C ASP A 256 -18.28 -4.08 1.76
N LEU A 257 -17.00 -4.21 1.37
CA LEU A 257 -16.33 -5.48 1.12
C LEU A 257 -15.59 -6.04 2.34
N VAL A 258 -15.21 -5.15 3.26
CA VAL A 258 -14.38 -5.45 4.42
C VAL A 258 -15.21 -5.55 5.70
N ASP A 259 -14.64 -6.22 6.71
CA ASP A 259 -15.31 -6.37 8.01
C ASP A 259 -15.28 -5.04 8.77
N ASN A 260 -14.09 -4.43 8.85
CA ASN A 260 -13.88 -3.17 9.56
C ASN A 260 -13.25 -2.14 8.62
N ALA A 261 -13.65 -0.88 8.75
CA ALA A 261 -13.05 0.22 8.00
C ALA A 261 -12.78 1.42 8.90
N ARG A 262 -11.65 2.09 8.70
CA ARG A 262 -11.27 3.34 9.37
C ARG A 262 -10.77 4.33 8.33
N LEU A 263 -11.11 5.60 8.46
CA LEU A 263 -10.59 6.67 7.61
C LEU A 263 -9.96 7.74 8.49
N TYR A 264 -8.70 8.04 8.22
CA TYR A 264 -7.94 9.07 8.92
C TYR A 264 -7.64 10.27 8.01
N SER A 265 -7.80 11.47 8.55
CA SER A 265 -7.34 12.72 7.95
C SER A 265 -5.98 13.11 8.52
N THR A 266 -5.01 13.45 7.67
CA THR A 266 -3.69 13.94 8.10
C THR A 266 -3.48 15.42 7.80
N ASN A 267 -4.57 16.19 7.72
CA ASN A 267 -4.51 17.63 7.48
C ASN A 267 -4.15 18.44 8.73
N ALA A 268 -4.46 17.92 9.92
CA ALA A 268 -4.26 18.63 11.18
C ALA A 268 -2.80 18.60 11.63
N VAL A 269 -2.35 19.70 12.23
CA VAL A 269 -1.10 19.77 13.00
C VAL A 269 -1.38 19.11 14.35
N GLY A 270 -0.74 17.98 14.63
CA GLY A 270 -0.94 17.22 15.89
C GLY A 270 -1.23 15.72 15.73
N GLY A 271 -1.28 15.20 14.50
CA GLY A 271 -1.44 13.77 14.22
C GLY A 271 -2.66 13.45 13.36
N PRO A 272 -2.83 12.18 12.96
CA PRO A 272 -3.98 11.74 12.17
C PRO A 272 -5.28 11.79 12.99
N LYS A 273 -6.31 12.45 12.45
CA LYS A 273 -7.67 12.48 13.03
C LYS A 273 -8.52 11.37 12.41
N LEU A 274 -9.17 10.54 13.23
CA LEU A 274 -10.17 9.57 12.75
C LEU A 274 -11.44 10.32 12.33
N ILE A 275 -11.85 10.17 11.07
CA ILE A 275 -13.00 10.89 10.47
C ILE A 275 -14.10 9.95 9.98
N ALA A 276 -13.83 8.66 9.81
CA ALA A 276 -14.87 7.66 9.57
C ALA A 276 -14.49 6.31 10.18
N TRP A 277 -15.49 5.55 10.62
CA TRP A 277 -15.30 4.24 11.21
C TRP A 277 -16.50 3.32 10.95
N LYS A 278 -16.20 2.05 10.66
CA LYS A 278 -17.11 0.93 10.47
C LYS A 278 -16.57 -0.25 11.27
N ASP A 279 -17.46 -0.89 12.01
CA ASP A 279 -17.17 -2.13 12.74
C ASP A 279 -18.22 -3.21 12.41
N GLY A 280 -17.75 -4.34 11.89
CA GLY A 280 -18.57 -5.45 11.45
C GLY A 280 -19.68 -5.05 10.46
N GLY A 281 -20.91 -5.46 10.73
CA GLY A 281 -22.07 -5.19 9.86
C GLY A 281 -22.65 -3.78 9.99
N SER A 282 -22.04 -2.89 10.77
CA SER A 282 -22.55 -1.52 10.95
C SER A 282 -22.39 -0.66 9.69
N ARG A 283 -23.19 0.41 9.59
CA ARG A 283 -22.99 1.45 8.59
C ARG A 283 -21.78 2.31 8.97
N LEU A 284 -21.10 2.86 7.97
CA LEU A 284 -19.98 3.77 8.16
C LEU A 284 -20.43 5.02 8.94
N LEU A 285 -19.93 5.19 10.15
CA LEU A 285 -20.07 6.42 10.95
C LEU A 285 -19.04 7.44 10.46
N VAL A 286 -19.47 8.69 10.29
CA VAL A 286 -18.64 9.74 9.69
C VAL A 286 -18.71 11.03 10.52
N ASP A 287 -17.58 11.72 10.63
CA ASP A 287 -17.53 13.12 11.03
C ASP A 287 -18.07 13.96 9.86
N VAL A 288 -19.20 14.64 10.07
CA VAL A 288 -19.96 15.33 9.02
C VAL A 288 -19.17 16.50 8.40
N GLU A 289 -18.26 17.11 9.15
CA GLU A 289 -17.47 18.24 8.68
C GLU A 289 -16.28 17.74 7.85
N ASP A 290 -15.53 16.79 8.39
CA ASP A 290 -14.29 16.33 7.76
C ASP A 290 -14.51 15.35 6.60
N ILE A 291 -15.61 14.59 6.59
CA ILE A 291 -15.87 13.63 5.50
C ILE A 291 -16.03 14.33 4.14
N GLN A 292 -16.38 15.62 4.13
CA GLN A 292 -16.45 16.42 2.90
C GLN A 292 -15.12 16.51 2.17
N LEU A 293 -14.00 16.30 2.86
CA LEU A 293 -12.68 16.20 2.22
C LEU A 293 -12.61 15.01 1.26
N LEU A 294 -13.21 13.87 1.62
CA LEU A 294 -13.28 12.69 0.77
C LEU A 294 -13.98 12.99 -0.55
N ASP A 295 -15.12 13.66 -0.48
CA ASP A 295 -15.89 14.04 -1.66
C ASP A 295 -15.12 15.06 -2.52
N ARG A 296 -14.47 16.05 -1.89
CA ARG A 296 -13.64 17.02 -2.60
C ARG A 296 -12.46 16.35 -3.32
N VAL A 297 -11.74 15.47 -2.65
CA VAL A 297 -10.59 14.75 -3.23
C VAL A 297 -11.04 13.80 -4.35
N SER A 298 -12.23 13.22 -4.25
CA SER A 298 -12.80 12.39 -5.34
C SER A 298 -13.07 13.20 -6.63
N GLY A 299 -13.32 14.51 -6.49
CA GLY A 299 -13.65 15.42 -7.59
C GLY A 299 -12.48 16.21 -8.17
N ILE A 300 -11.23 15.96 -7.74
CA ILE A 300 -10.07 16.75 -8.21
C ILE A 300 -9.81 16.59 -9.70
N ASN A 301 -9.24 17.64 -10.27
CA ASN A 301 -8.68 17.61 -11.61
C ASN A 301 -7.26 17.02 -11.55
N GLU A 302 -7.08 15.79 -12.02
CA GLU A 302 -5.78 15.10 -12.02
C GLU A 302 -4.80 15.63 -13.07
N GLU A 303 -5.29 16.38 -14.06
CA GLU A 303 -4.51 17.03 -15.12
C GLU A 303 -4.34 18.54 -14.86
N ALA A 304 -4.55 18.98 -13.61
CA ALA A 304 -4.38 20.39 -13.23
C ALA A 304 -2.93 20.85 -13.44
N ASN A 305 -2.77 22.00 -14.11
CA ASN A 305 -1.46 22.62 -14.34
C ASN A 305 -1.12 23.69 -13.29
N CYS A 306 -2.10 24.12 -12.50
CA CYS A 306 -1.89 25.04 -11.38
C CYS A 306 -2.83 24.73 -10.20
N VAL A 307 -2.55 25.32 -9.03
CA VAL A 307 -3.33 25.12 -7.80
C VAL A 307 -4.79 25.54 -7.96
N HIS A 308 -5.06 26.56 -8.78
CA HIS A 308 -6.42 27.07 -9.02
C HIS A 308 -7.28 26.10 -9.82
N GLU A 309 -6.68 25.23 -10.62
CA GLU A 309 -7.37 24.22 -11.43
C GLU A 309 -7.62 22.91 -10.68
N LEU A 310 -7.03 22.74 -9.48
CA LEU A 310 -7.04 21.47 -8.75
C LEU A 310 -8.45 21.05 -8.32
N TYR A 311 -9.27 22.02 -7.91
CA TYR A 311 -10.65 21.83 -7.48
C TYR A 311 -11.60 22.66 -8.36
N GLN A 312 -12.73 22.07 -8.76
CA GLN A 312 -13.70 22.71 -9.66
C GLN A 312 -14.27 24.04 -9.11
N ASN A 313 -14.40 24.16 -7.78
CA ASN A 313 -14.92 25.35 -7.11
C ASN A 313 -13.80 26.27 -6.57
N GLY A 314 -12.56 26.11 -7.06
CA GLY A 314 -11.38 26.76 -6.51
C GLY A 314 -10.87 26.11 -5.22
N HIS A 315 -9.65 26.48 -4.81
CA HIS A 315 -9.06 25.99 -3.57
C HIS A 315 -9.93 26.45 -2.37
N PRO A 316 -10.23 25.59 -1.38
CA PRO A 316 -11.17 25.90 -0.28
C PRO A 316 -10.78 27.09 0.60
N THR A 317 -9.57 27.64 0.43
CA THR A 317 -9.03 28.75 1.20
C THR A 317 -9.30 30.08 0.50
N GLY A 318 -10.46 30.24 -0.14
CA GLY A 318 -10.83 31.43 -0.90
C GLY A 318 -10.56 32.73 -0.12
N GLY A 319 -9.39 33.34 -0.35
CA GLY A 319 -8.94 34.58 0.29
C GLY A 319 -8.72 34.56 1.81
N ALA A 320 -9.05 33.47 2.52
CA ALA A 320 -8.88 33.37 3.96
C ALA A 320 -7.97 32.18 4.29
N GLY A 321 -6.79 32.51 4.84
CA GLY A 321 -5.90 31.64 5.60
C GLY A 321 -5.81 30.22 5.08
N SER A 322 -4.98 30.01 4.06
CA SER A 322 -4.61 28.63 3.77
C SER A 322 -3.96 28.01 5.00
N VAL A 323 -4.15 26.70 5.23
CA VAL A 323 -3.36 25.94 6.23
C VAL A 323 -1.86 26.21 6.05
N TRP A 324 -1.45 26.62 4.85
CA TRP A 324 -0.11 27.08 4.54
C TRP A 324 0.17 28.53 4.98
N GLU A 325 -0.72 29.50 4.84
CA GLU A 325 -0.56 30.79 5.52
C GLU A 325 -0.44 30.60 7.02
N ASP A 326 -1.31 29.79 7.62
CA ASP A 326 -1.26 29.49 9.05
C ASP A 326 0.03 28.75 9.44
N LEU A 327 0.53 27.84 8.60
CA LEU A 327 1.78 27.11 8.83
C LEU A 327 3.05 27.95 8.53
N VAL A 328 3.04 28.85 7.54
CA VAL A 328 4.14 29.80 7.26
C VAL A 328 4.23 30.82 8.40
N THR A 329 3.08 31.29 8.88
CA THR A 329 2.96 32.31 9.92
C THR A 329 3.04 31.73 11.34
N SER A 330 2.91 30.41 11.50
CA SER A 330 2.98 29.74 12.81
C SER A 330 4.36 29.92 13.46
N PRO A 331 4.41 30.37 14.73
CA PRO A 331 5.65 30.40 15.51
C PRO A 331 6.25 29.00 15.74
N GLU A 332 5.45 27.95 15.54
CA GLU A 332 5.86 26.54 15.62
C GLU A 332 6.31 25.98 14.26
N ARG A 333 6.41 26.81 13.22
CA ARG A 333 6.83 26.37 11.87
C ARG A 333 8.07 25.46 11.90
N ALA A 334 9.07 25.78 12.72
CA ALA A 334 10.31 25.01 12.79
C ALA A 334 10.15 23.63 13.46
N SER A 335 9.19 23.44 14.37
CA SER A 335 8.85 22.12 14.92
C SER A 335 7.92 21.37 13.98
N ILE A 336 6.92 22.03 13.41
CA ILE A 336 5.99 21.41 12.45
C ILE A 336 6.73 20.98 11.18
N GLN A 337 7.70 21.76 10.70
CA GLN A 337 8.60 21.36 9.60
C GLN A 337 9.51 20.17 9.96
N ARG A 338 9.80 19.93 11.24
CA ARG A 338 10.56 18.74 11.68
C ARG A 338 9.68 17.49 11.75
N GLU A 339 8.39 17.63 11.99
CA GLU A 339 7.43 16.53 12.13
C GLU A 339 6.73 16.12 10.82
N LEU A 340 6.51 17.08 9.90
CA LEU A 340 6.02 16.82 8.53
C LEU A 340 7.10 16.19 7.63
#